data_AF-A0A060BW03-F1
#
_entry.id   AF-A0A060BW03-F1
#
_cell.length_a   1.000
_cell.length_b   1.000
_cell.length_c   1.000
_cell.angle_alpha   90.00
_cell.angle_beta   90.00
_cell.angle_gamma   90.00
#
_symmetry.space_group_name_H-M   'P 1'
#
loop_
_entity.id
_entity.type
_entity.pdbx_description
1 polymer ?
#
loop_
_entity_poly.entity_id
_entity_poly.type
_entity_poly.pdbx_seq_one_letter_code
_entity_poly.pdbx_strand_id
1 'polypeptide(L)'
;NPTLPLARSLKSRFVNELARRDDWRGLLAFSPDKPASTEAQCNYYYAKWNTGQTQEAWSGAKTLWLSGKSQPNACDRLFGAWRASGQQDPLAYLERILLAMKAGNTSLVRVLAQQMPPDYQTISTAVIALANDPNSVMTFARTTGATDFTRQMAAA
;
A
#
# COMPACT_ATOMS: atom_id res chain seq x y z
N ASN A 1 21.01 3.78 -25.32
CA ASN A 1 21.85 4.81 -24.67
C ASN A 1 21.49 4.91 -23.19
N PRO A 2 22.23 4.23 -22.28
CA PRO A 2 21.75 3.82 -20.95
C PRO A 2 21.81 4.89 -19.83
N THR A 3 22.29 6.09 -20.10
CA THR A 3 22.56 7.13 -19.08
C THR A 3 21.70 8.39 -19.18
N LEU A 4 20.81 8.50 -20.17
CA LEU A 4 19.92 9.66 -20.32
C LEU A 4 18.72 9.54 -19.35
N PRO A 5 18.51 10.50 -18.41
CA PRO A 5 17.35 10.49 -17.50
C PRO A 5 16.00 10.43 -18.23
N LEU A 6 15.91 11.04 -19.42
CA LEU A 6 14.73 11.01 -20.29
C LEU A 6 14.40 9.59 -20.81
N ALA A 7 15.39 8.73 -21.03
CA ALA A 7 15.15 7.36 -21.48
C ALA A 7 14.56 6.48 -20.35
N ARG A 8 14.98 6.71 -19.10
CA ARG A 8 14.45 5.98 -17.92
C ARG A 8 12.99 6.38 -17.61
N SER A 9 12.65 7.65 -17.77
CA SER A 9 11.27 8.12 -17.61
C SER A 9 10.36 7.60 -18.74
N LEU A 10 10.87 7.49 -19.97
CA LEU A 10 10.11 6.96 -21.10
C LEU A 10 9.73 5.48 -20.91
N LYS A 11 10.64 4.64 -20.40
CA LYS A 11 10.33 3.22 -20.12
C LYS A 11 9.17 3.09 -19.13
N SER A 12 9.20 3.85 -18.03
CA SER A 12 8.12 3.82 -17.02
C SER A 12 6.79 4.34 -17.58
N ARG A 13 6.82 5.39 -18.41
CA ARG A 13 5.61 5.90 -19.07
C ARG A 13 4.98 4.88 -20.01
N PHE A 14 5.79 4.16 -20.78
CA PHE A 14 5.27 3.14 -21.68
C PHE A 14 4.71 1.93 -20.92
N VAL A 15 5.32 1.53 -19.81
CA VAL A 15 4.72 0.53 -18.89
C VAL A 15 3.33 0.98 -18.42
N ASN A 16 3.17 2.25 -18.04
CA ASN A 16 1.87 2.76 -17.61
C ASN A 16 0.84 2.80 -18.76
N GLU A 17 1.26 3.10 -19.99
CA GLU A 17 0.37 3.06 -21.15
C GLU A 17 -0.09 1.63 -21.46
N LEU A 18 0.80 0.63 -21.38
CA LEU A 18 0.42 -0.78 -21.53
C LEU A 18 -0.56 -1.22 -20.43
N ALA A 19 -0.34 -0.76 -19.19
CA ALA A 19 -1.26 -1.01 -18.08
C ALA A 19 -2.63 -0.35 -18.30
N ARG A 20 -2.68 0.86 -18.87
CA ARG A 20 -3.92 1.54 -19.24
C ARG A 20 -4.74 0.77 -20.29
N ARG A 21 -4.06 -0.03 -21.13
CA ARG A 21 -4.67 -0.91 -22.13
C ARG A 21 -5.00 -2.32 -21.60
N ASP A 22 -4.72 -2.56 -20.32
CA ASP A 22 -4.78 -3.89 -19.69
C ASP A 22 -3.94 -4.96 -20.43
N ASP A 23 -2.90 -4.54 -21.18
CA ASP A 23 -2.00 -5.44 -21.92
C ASP A 23 -0.92 -5.99 -20.99
N TRP A 24 -1.31 -6.89 -20.09
CA TRP A 24 -0.42 -7.43 -19.05
C TRP A 24 0.73 -8.26 -19.61
N ARG A 25 0.47 -9.03 -20.68
CA ARG A 25 1.50 -9.83 -21.35
C ARG A 25 2.49 -8.92 -22.08
N GLY A 26 2.00 -7.93 -22.83
CA GLY A 26 2.84 -6.94 -23.50
C GLY A 26 3.64 -6.11 -22.51
N LEU A 27 3.06 -5.74 -21.36
CA LEU A 27 3.76 -5.03 -20.28
C LEU A 27 4.98 -5.81 -19.80
N LEU A 28 4.81 -7.09 -19.48
CA LEU A 28 5.91 -7.93 -18.99
C LEU A 28 6.91 -8.31 -20.09
N ALA A 29 6.47 -8.41 -21.34
CA ALA A 29 7.38 -8.57 -22.48
C ALA A 29 8.26 -7.32 -22.70
N PHE A 30 7.67 -6.12 -22.56
CA PHE A 30 8.37 -4.85 -22.72
C PHE A 30 9.28 -4.52 -21.52
N SER A 31 8.82 -4.83 -20.30
CA SER A 31 9.59 -4.62 -19.07
C SER A 31 9.68 -5.94 -18.29
N PRO A 32 10.60 -6.85 -18.67
CA PRO A 32 10.81 -8.11 -17.95
C PRO A 32 11.34 -7.88 -16.53
N ASP A 33 12.07 -6.78 -16.32
CA ASP A 33 12.56 -6.34 -15.02
C ASP A 33 11.64 -5.29 -14.38
N LYS A 34 11.73 -5.19 -13.04
CA LYS A 34 11.03 -4.18 -12.24
C LYS A 34 11.34 -2.75 -12.75
N PRO A 35 10.33 -1.94 -13.11
CA PRO A 35 10.53 -0.58 -13.58
C PRO A 35 10.92 0.39 -12.44
N ALA A 36 11.40 1.58 -12.80
CA ALA A 36 11.95 2.53 -11.83
C ALA A 36 10.89 3.26 -11.00
N SER A 37 9.86 3.84 -11.63
CA SER A 37 8.85 4.63 -10.91
C SER A 37 7.88 3.75 -10.11
N THR A 38 7.44 4.21 -8.94
CA THR A 38 6.47 3.49 -8.10
C THR A 38 5.18 3.16 -8.83
N GLU A 39 4.65 4.09 -9.64
CA GLU A 39 3.44 3.87 -10.43
C GLU A 39 3.61 2.69 -11.41
N ALA A 40 4.72 2.68 -12.15
CA ALA A 40 5.05 1.58 -13.05
C ALA A 40 5.30 0.27 -12.30
N GLN A 41 5.88 0.31 -11.10
CA GLN A 41 6.06 -0.88 -10.27
C GLN A 41 4.71 -1.48 -9.85
N CYS A 42 3.74 -0.64 -9.49
CA CYS A 42 2.39 -1.10 -9.16
C CYS A 42 1.72 -1.79 -10.36
N ASN A 43 1.82 -1.19 -11.54
CA ASN A 43 1.34 -1.80 -12.78
C ASN A 43 2.08 -3.10 -13.14
N TYR A 44 3.40 -3.14 -12.94
CA TYR A 44 4.22 -4.32 -13.18
C TYR A 44 3.82 -5.51 -12.30
N TYR A 45 3.66 -5.31 -10.99
CA TYR A 45 3.23 -6.40 -10.11
C TYR A 45 1.77 -6.79 -10.32
N TYR A 46 0.92 -5.84 -10.73
CA TYR A 46 -0.45 -6.18 -11.14
C TYR A 46 -0.46 -7.04 -12.42
N ALA A 47 0.42 -6.76 -13.38
CA ALA A 47 0.61 -7.59 -14.56
C ALA A 47 1.15 -8.99 -14.22
N LYS A 48 2.09 -9.09 -13.25
CA LYS A 48 2.57 -10.37 -12.71
C LYS A 48 1.40 -11.20 -12.17
N TRP A 49 0.52 -10.60 -11.38
CA TRP A 49 -0.68 -11.29 -10.88
C TRP A 49 -1.61 -11.75 -12.01
N ASN A 50 -1.94 -10.87 -12.97
CA ASN A 50 -2.81 -11.20 -14.10
C ASN A 50 -2.23 -12.29 -15.03
N THR A 51 -0.93 -12.56 -14.97
CA THR A 51 -0.25 -13.59 -15.76
C THR A 51 0.14 -14.83 -14.95
N GLY A 52 -0.41 -14.97 -13.73
CA GLY A 52 -0.22 -16.16 -12.88
C GLY A 52 1.04 -16.16 -12.02
N GLN A 53 1.85 -15.11 -12.05
CA GLN A 53 3.06 -14.95 -11.23
C GLN A 53 2.72 -14.39 -9.84
N THR A 54 1.79 -15.05 -9.15
CA THR A 54 1.12 -14.57 -7.93
C THR A 54 2.10 -14.32 -6.77
N GLN A 55 3.08 -15.20 -6.55
CA GLN A 55 4.05 -15.05 -5.46
C GLN A 55 4.89 -13.78 -5.61
N GLU A 56 5.38 -13.51 -6.83
CA GLU A 56 6.14 -12.29 -7.14
C GLU A 56 5.26 -11.04 -7.00
N ALA A 57 4.01 -11.11 -7.47
CA ALA A 57 3.07 -10.01 -7.36
C ALA A 57 2.81 -9.61 -5.89
N TRP A 58 2.60 -10.58 -5.01
CA TRP A 58 2.34 -10.32 -3.59
C TRP A 58 3.57 -9.87 -2.81
N SER A 59 4.76 -10.40 -3.14
CA SER A 59 6.01 -9.90 -2.57
C SER A 59 6.24 -8.42 -2.94
N GLY A 60 5.98 -8.08 -4.21
CA GLY A 60 6.02 -6.70 -4.69
C GLY A 60 4.97 -5.80 -4.05
N ALA A 61 3.73 -6.29 -3.96
CA ALA A 61 2.62 -5.58 -3.31
C ALA A 61 2.94 -5.27 -1.85
N LYS A 62 3.47 -6.23 -1.08
CA LYS A 62 3.89 -6.03 0.32
C LYS A 62 4.96 -4.95 0.43
N THR A 63 5.98 -4.98 -0.45
CA THR A 63 7.05 -3.98 -0.47
C THR A 63 6.50 -2.57 -0.76
N LEU A 64 5.56 -2.45 -1.69
CA LEU A 64 4.92 -1.18 -2.03
C LEU A 64 3.91 -0.73 -0.96
N TRP A 65 3.32 -1.67 -0.22
CA TRP A 65 2.32 -1.42 0.81
C TRP A 65 2.94 -0.85 2.10
N LEU A 66 4.10 -1.38 2.52
CA LEU A 66 4.77 -0.99 3.77
C LEU A 66 5.44 0.39 3.69
N SER A 67 4.61 1.43 3.62
CA SER A 67 5.00 2.84 3.54
C SER A 67 3.93 3.72 4.19
N GLY A 68 4.36 4.74 4.93
CA GLY A 68 3.48 5.77 5.49
C GLY A 68 3.04 6.84 4.49
N LYS A 69 3.57 6.79 3.26
CA LYS A 69 3.22 7.73 2.19
C LYS A 69 2.01 7.23 1.39
N SER A 70 1.21 8.17 0.90
CA SER A 70 0.21 7.87 -0.12
C SER A 70 0.91 7.36 -1.38
N GLN A 71 0.44 6.25 -1.91
CA GLN A 71 1.00 5.65 -3.14
C GLN A 71 0.21 6.13 -4.37
N PRO A 72 0.78 6.02 -5.58
CA PRO A 72 0.04 6.32 -6.81
C PRO A 72 -1.25 5.49 -6.91
N ASN A 73 -2.31 6.06 -7.49
CA ASN A 73 -3.60 5.39 -7.68
C ASN A 73 -3.49 4.05 -8.44
N ALA A 74 -2.47 3.89 -9.28
CA ALA A 74 -2.17 2.62 -9.96
C ALA A 74 -1.96 1.44 -8.98
N CYS A 75 -1.56 1.72 -7.74
CA CYS A 75 -1.37 0.71 -6.71
C CYS A 75 -2.68 0.20 -6.10
N ASP A 76 -3.79 0.92 -6.26
CA ASP A 76 -5.07 0.54 -5.66
C ASP A 76 -5.58 -0.80 -6.20
N ARG A 77 -5.44 -1.03 -7.51
CA ARG A 77 -5.78 -2.33 -8.13
C ARG A 77 -4.92 -3.47 -7.59
N LEU A 78 -3.62 -3.23 -7.44
CA LEU A 78 -2.68 -4.22 -6.90
C LEU A 78 -3.00 -4.55 -5.43
N PHE A 79 -3.18 -3.54 -4.60
CA PHE A 79 -3.50 -3.73 -3.17
C PHE A 79 -4.88 -4.35 -2.97
N GLY A 80 -5.86 -3.94 -3.77
CA GLY A 80 -7.20 -4.53 -3.78
C GLY A 80 -7.15 -6.02 -4.15
N ALA A 81 -6.44 -6.39 -5.21
CA ALA A 81 -6.27 -7.79 -5.60
C ALA A 81 -5.51 -8.60 -4.55
N TRP A 82 -4.45 -8.05 -3.97
CA TRP A 82 -3.70 -8.71 -2.90
C TRP A 82 -4.59 -8.97 -1.67
N ARG A 83 -5.38 -7.99 -1.25
CA ARG A 83 -6.34 -8.15 -0.15
C ARG A 83 -7.42 -9.18 -0.48
N ALA A 84 -8.04 -9.09 -1.66
CA ALA A 84 -9.09 -10.01 -2.10
C ALA A 84 -8.60 -11.46 -2.23
N SER A 85 -7.30 -11.67 -2.43
CA SER A 85 -6.71 -13.01 -2.47
C SER A 85 -6.63 -13.72 -1.11
N GLY A 86 -6.86 -13.00 0.00
CA GLY A 86 -6.65 -13.51 1.36
C GLY A 86 -5.18 -13.67 1.77
N GLN A 87 -4.23 -13.34 0.89
CA GLN A 87 -2.78 -13.44 1.16
C GLN A 87 -2.20 -12.18 1.83
N GLN A 88 -3.01 -11.14 2.05
CA GLN A 88 -2.59 -9.98 2.82
C GLN A 88 -2.68 -10.30 4.31
N ASP A 89 -1.52 -10.47 4.94
CA ASP A 89 -1.39 -10.59 6.40
C ASP A 89 -2.09 -9.40 7.08
N PRO A 90 -3.06 -9.63 7.99
CA PRO A 90 -3.73 -8.57 8.74
C PRO A 90 -2.74 -7.67 9.51
N LEU A 91 -1.61 -8.21 9.96
CA LEU A 91 -0.56 -7.42 10.63
C LEU A 91 0.12 -6.43 9.66
N ALA A 92 0.32 -6.81 8.40
CA ALA A 92 0.86 -5.88 7.39
C ALA A 92 -0.11 -4.72 7.13
N TYR A 93 -1.42 -4.94 7.29
CA TYR A 93 -2.41 -3.87 7.21
C TYR A 93 -2.21 -2.86 8.35
N LEU A 94 -2.15 -3.35 9.58
CA LEU A 94 -1.93 -2.53 10.78
C LEU A 94 -0.59 -1.78 10.71
N GLU A 95 0.46 -2.45 10.23
CA GLU A 95 1.78 -1.85 10.07
C GLU A 95 1.75 -0.63 9.16
N ARG A 96 0.96 -0.66 8.06
CA ARG A 96 0.81 0.51 7.19
C ARG A 96 0.10 1.67 7.88
N ILE A 97 -0.92 1.39 8.70
CA ILE A 97 -1.58 2.42 9.52
C ILE A 97 -0.55 3.09 10.44
N LEU A 98 0.25 2.28 11.13
CA LEU A 98 1.27 2.78 12.04
C LEU A 98 2.33 3.61 11.32
N LEU A 99 2.82 3.14 10.17
CA LEU A 99 3.76 3.89 9.34
C LEU A 99 3.17 5.23 8.87
N ALA A 100 1.89 5.26 8.52
CA ALA A 100 1.19 6.48 8.12
C ALA A 100 1.05 7.46 9.30
N MET A 101 0.73 6.96 10.50
CA MET A 101 0.67 7.75 11.73
C MET A 101 2.03 8.39 12.03
N LYS A 102 3.10 7.59 12.07
CA LYS A 102 4.49 8.06 12.30
C LYS A 102 4.97 9.06 11.24
N ALA A 103 4.46 8.97 10.01
CA ALA A 103 4.75 9.91 8.94
C ALA A 103 3.89 11.19 8.99
N GLY A 104 3.00 11.34 9.96
CA GLY A 104 2.05 12.45 10.06
C GLY A 104 0.97 12.43 8.97
N ASN A 105 0.81 11.34 8.23
CA ASN A 105 -0.15 11.22 7.13
C ASN A 105 -1.53 10.80 7.64
N THR A 106 -2.16 11.69 8.41
CA THR A 106 -3.45 11.44 9.08
C THR A 106 -4.58 11.15 8.08
N SER A 107 -4.54 11.74 6.88
CA SER A 107 -5.46 11.41 5.80
C SER A 107 -5.38 9.94 5.38
N LEU A 108 -4.17 9.39 5.23
CA LEU A 108 -4.00 7.98 4.92
C LEU A 108 -4.43 7.08 6.09
N VAL A 109 -4.12 7.48 7.34
CA VAL A 109 -4.59 6.77 8.54
C VAL A 109 -6.11 6.65 8.53
N ARG A 110 -6.85 7.75 8.26
CA ARG A 110 -8.31 7.72 8.21
C ARG A 110 -8.85 6.76 7.15
N VAL A 111 -8.29 6.81 5.94
CA VAL A 111 -8.74 5.94 4.84
C VAL A 111 -8.50 4.47 5.17
N LEU A 112 -7.33 4.14 5.71
CA LEU A 112 -7.00 2.76 6.10
C LEU A 112 -7.85 2.30 7.29
N ALA A 113 -8.08 3.15 8.29
CA ALA A 113 -8.87 2.83 9.47
C ALA A 113 -10.33 2.48 9.11
N GLN A 114 -10.93 3.19 8.14
CA GLN A 114 -12.28 2.90 7.65
C GLN A 114 -12.40 1.54 6.97
N GLN A 115 -11.30 1.01 6.45
CA GLN A 115 -11.25 -0.24 5.68
C GLN A 115 -10.44 -1.32 6.41
N MET A 116 -10.32 -1.23 7.73
CA MET A 116 -9.57 -2.22 8.51
C MET A 116 -10.16 -3.62 8.32
N PRO A 117 -9.34 -4.67 8.41
CA PRO A 117 -9.85 -6.03 8.46
C PRO A 117 -10.88 -6.19 9.59
N PRO A 118 -11.89 -7.08 9.44
CA PRO A 118 -12.97 -7.26 10.41
C PRO A 118 -12.50 -7.40 11.87
N ASP A 119 -11.40 -8.13 12.07
CA ASP A 119 -10.79 -8.38 13.39
C ASP A 119 -10.37 -7.10 14.14
N TYR A 120 -10.16 -6.00 13.43
CA TYR A 120 -9.71 -4.72 13.98
C TYR A 120 -10.72 -3.58 13.81
N GLN A 121 -11.88 -3.86 13.21
CA GLN A 121 -12.88 -2.82 12.90
C GLN A 121 -13.40 -2.12 14.17
N THR A 122 -13.40 -2.82 15.31
CA THR A 122 -13.86 -2.29 16.61
C THR A 122 -13.04 -1.11 17.13
N ILE A 123 -11.76 -0.99 16.72
CA ILE A 123 -10.88 0.12 17.13
C ILE A 123 -10.74 1.21 16.05
N SER A 124 -11.37 1.04 14.88
CA SER A 124 -11.26 1.98 13.75
C SER A 124 -11.60 3.42 14.12
N THR A 125 -12.70 3.64 14.84
CA THR A 125 -13.12 4.98 15.29
C THR A 125 -12.11 5.61 16.24
N ALA A 126 -11.50 4.81 17.14
CA ALA A 126 -10.48 5.31 18.06
C ALA A 126 -9.19 5.69 17.31
N VAL A 127 -8.77 4.89 16.33
CA VAL A 127 -7.63 5.21 15.45
C VAL A 127 -7.88 6.51 14.68
N ILE A 128 -9.08 6.69 14.12
CA ILE A 128 -9.46 7.92 13.40
C ILE A 128 -9.44 9.12 14.34
N ALA A 129 -9.99 8.99 15.55
CA ALA A 129 -10.00 10.05 16.55
C ALA A 129 -8.58 10.48 16.94
N LEU A 130 -7.70 9.51 17.21
CA LEU A 130 -6.29 9.77 17.53
C LEU A 130 -5.56 10.47 16.39
N ALA A 131 -5.80 10.06 15.14
CA ALA A 131 -5.20 10.70 13.97
C ALA A 131 -5.70 12.14 13.75
N ASN A 132 -6.92 12.47 14.18
CA ASN A 132 -7.47 13.81 14.06
C ASN A 132 -7.04 14.73 15.20
N ASP A 133 -6.89 14.19 16.41
CA ASP A 133 -6.45 14.92 17.60
C ASP A 133 -5.45 14.07 18.41
N PRO A 134 -4.15 14.36 18.29
CA PRO A 134 -3.11 13.65 19.05
C PRO A 134 -3.27 13.77 20.57
N ASN A 135 -3.95 14.81 21.08
CA ASN A 135 -4.18 14.98 22.52
C ASN A 135 -5.19 13.97 23.08
N SER A 136 -5.92 13.26 22.21
CA SER A 136 -6.86 12.21 22.59
C SER A 136 -6.19 10.87 22.98
N VAL A 137 -4.85 10.82 23.06
CA VAL A 137 -4.07 9.60 23.40
C VAL A 137 -4.55 8.87 24.65
N MET A 138 -4.93 9.61 25.70
CA MET A 138 -5.45 9.00 26.94
C MET A 138 -6.80 8.31 26.72
N THR A 139 -7.67 8.91 25.90
CA THR A 139 -8.96 8.33 25.52
C THR A 139 -8.74 7.09 24.64
N PHE A 140 -7.83 7.18 23.67
CA PHE A 140 -7.44 6.04 22.83
C PHE A 140 -6.92 4.86 23.66
N ALA A 141 -6.01 5.10 24.60
CA ALA A 141 -5.43 4.05 25.44
C ALA A 141 -6.45 3.38 26.37
N ARG A 142 -7.49 4.10 26.81
CA ARG A 142 -8.57 3.55 27.66
C ARG A 142 -9.62 2.77 26.88
N THR A 143 -9.87 3.16 25.64
CA THR A 143 -10.95 2.60 24.82
C THR A 143 -10.48 1.48 23.89
N THR A 144 -9.18 1.37 23.67
CA THR A 144 -8.58 0.28 22.89
C THR A 144 -7.94 -0.75 23.79
N GLY A 145 -8.13 -2.04 23.49
CA GLY A 145 -7.44 -3.12 24.19
C GLY A 145 -5.92 -3.02 24.04
N ALA A 146 -5.16 -3.48 25.04
CA ALA A 146 -3.71 -3.38 25.04
C ALA A 146 -3.07 -4.42 24.10
N THR A 147 -2.65 -3.97 22.92
CA THR A 147 -1.93 -4.76 21.90
C THR A 147 -0.64 -4.05 21.51
N ASP A 148 0.25 -4.72 20.79
CA ASP A 148 1.46 -4.07 20.28
C ASP A 148 1.14 -2.94 19.30
N PHE A 149 0.10 -3.11 18.48
CA PHE A 149 -0.36 -2.06 17.58
C PHE A 149 -0.88 -0.84 18.34
N THR A 150 -1.78 -1.03 19.31
CA THR A 150 -2.37 0.10 20.06
C THR A 150 -1.32 0.80 20.93
N ARG A 151 -0.39 0.06 21.54
CA ARG A 151 0.76 0.67 22.24
C ARG A 151 1.62 1.54 21.33
N GLN A 152 1.94 1.05 20.13
CA GLN A 152 2.75 1.81 19.17
C GLN A 152 2.01 3.02 18.60
N MET A 153 0.70 2.91 18.36
CA MET A 153 -0.13 4.04 17.91
C MET A 153 -0.18 5.17 18.94
N ALA A 154 -0.27 4.83 20.24
CA ALA A 154 -0.28 5.83 21.31
C ALA A 154 1.08 6.55 21.51
N ALA A 155 2.16 5.98 20.97
CA ALA A 155 3.52 6.52 21.09
C ALA A 155 4.05 7.16 19.79
N ALA A 156 3.28 7.11 18.71
CA ALA A 156 3.63 7.63 17.38
C ALA A 156 3.29 9.12 17.26
#